data_AF-A0A524IL62-F1
#
_entry.id   AF-A0A524IL62-F1
#
_cell.length_a   1.000
_cell.length_b   1.000
_cell.length_c   1.000
_cell.angle_alpha   90.00
_cell.angle_beta   90.00
_cell.angle_gamma   90.00
#
_symmetry.space_group_name_H-M   'P 1'
#
loop_
_entity.id
_entity.type
_entity.pdbx_description
1 polymer ?
#
loop_
_entity_poly.entity_id
_entity_poly.type
_entity_poly.pdbx_seq_one_letter_code
_entity_poly.pdbx_strand_id
1 'polypeptide(L)' 'MDHDKKSEIQETLEADAKDPKAKAPKIKKELSVVSLPHDNDVMAQEMAELFDEDRVTHKHGGSEPEKD' A
#
# COMPACT_ATOMS: atom_id res chain seq x y z
N MET A 1 -33.46 -4.10 -21.14
CA MET A 1 -32.38 -5.09 -20.90
C MET A 1 -31.59 -4.46 -19.80
N ASP A 2 -32.09 -4.64 -18.59
CA ASP A 2 -31.64 -3.90 -17.41
C ASP A 2 -31.24 -4.96 -16.41
N HIS A 3 -29.93 -5.19 -16.31
CA HIS A 3 -29.32 -5.78 -15.13
C HIS A 3 -27.95 -5.11 -14.91
N ASP A 4 -28.01 -4.08 -14.06
CA ASP A 4 -27.20 -3.93 -12.85
C ASP A 4 -25.67 -3.85 -12.98
N LYS A 5 -25.19 -2.60 -12.96
CA LYS A 5 -23.95 -2.21 -12.29
C LYS A 5 -23.93 -2.78 -10.86
N LYS A 6 -23.09 -3.79 -10.58
CA LYS A 6 -22.42 -4.09 -9.28
C LYS A 6 -21.89 -5.53 -9.27
N SER A 7 -20.72 -5.80 -9.84
CA SER A 7 -20.00 -7.05 -9.52
C SER A 7 -18.59 -7.08 -10.10
N GLU A 8 -17.72 -6.13 -9.73
CA GLU A 8 -16.28 -6.32 -10.00
C GLU A 8 -15.39 -5.48 -9.07
N ILE A 9 -15.69 -5.51 -7.78
CA ILE A 9 -14.72 -5.12 -6.75
C ILE A 9 -14.85 -6.19 -5.67
N GLN A 10 -14.42 -7.41 -5.97
CA GLN A 10 -14.32 -8.50 -5.00
C GLN A 10 -13.50 -9.66 -5.57
N GLU A 11 -12.19 -9.47 -5.70
CA GLU A 11 -11.12 -10.50 -5.69
C GLU A 11 -9.85 -9.72 -6.05
N THR A 12 -8.89 -9.43 -5.18
CA THR A 12 -7.94 -10.40 -4.64
C THR A 12 -7.21 -9.76 -3.45
N LEU A 13 -7.80 -9.84 -2.27
CA LEU A 13 -7.04 -9.80 -1.02
C LEU A 13 -7.02 -11.22 -0.50
N GLU A 14 -5.95 -11.97 -0.72
CA GLU A 14 -5.45 -13.03 0.19
C GLU A 14 -4.36 -13.89 -0.48
N ALA A 15 -3.11 -13.70 -0.04
CA ALA A 15 -2.12 -14.78 0.00
C ALA A 15 -1.01 -14.45 1.00
N ASP A 16 -1.35 -14.37 2.30
CA ASP A 16 -0.42 -14.85 3.34
C ASP A 16 -1.23 -15.27 4.58
N ALA A 17 -1.74 -16.49 4.52
CA ALA A 17 -2.42 -17.17 5.62
C ALA A 17 -1.79 -18.55 5.82
N LYS A 18 -0.89 -18.66 6.81
CA LYS A 18 -0.64 -19.92 7.52
C LYS A 18 -1.19 -19.83 8.95
N ASP A 19 -2.46 -20.24 9.07
CA ASP A 19 -3.15 -20.92 10.19
C ASP A 19 -3.30 -20.26 11.59
N PRO A 20 -4.21 -20.73 12.47
CA PRO A 20 -5.67 -20.76 12.36
C PRO A 20 -6.29 -20.15 13.64
N LYS A 21 -6.76 -18.92 13.57
CA LYS A 21 -7.75 -18.33 14.48
C LYS A 21 -8.23 -17.13 13.73
N ALA A 22 -9.49 -17.17 13.27
CA ALA A 22 -10.15 -16.06 12.61
C ALA A 22 -9.87 -14.79 13.42
N LYS A 23 -8.93 -13.97 12.94
CA LYS A 23 -8.58 -12.71 13.58
C LYS A 23 -9.83 -11.86 13.39
N ALA A 24 -10.50 -11.55 14.50
CA ALA A 24 -11.62 -10.62 14.53
C ALA A 24 -11.34 -9.43 13.60
N PRO A 25 -12.36 -8.89 12.91
CA PRO A 25 -12.17 -7.85 11.91
C PRO A 25 -11.22 -6.79 12.49
N LYS A 26 -10.03 -6.65 11.88
CA LYS A 26 -9.01 -5.73 12.35
C LYS A 26 -9.61 -4.35 12.20
N ILE A 27 -10.24 -3.85 13.27
CA ILE A 27 -10.71 -2.47 13.36
C ILE A 27 -9.49 -1.64 13.00
N LYS A 28 -9.57 -0.95 11.85
CA LYS A 28 -8.47 -0.12 11.37
C LYS A 28 -8.34 0.99 12.39
N LYS A 29 -7.32 0.89 13.23
CA LYS A 29 -6.98 1.92 14.20
C LYS A 29 -6.38 3.06 13.38
N GLU A 30 -7.22 3.97 12.93
CA GLU A 30 -6.79 5.17 12.25
C GLU A 30 -5.96 6.00 13.23
N LEU A 31 -4.74 6.35 12.82
CA LEU A 31 -3.88 7.22 13.61
C LEU A 31 -4.38 8.65 13.42
N SER A 32 -4.59 9.36 14.52
CA SER A 32 -4.88 10.79 14.48
C SER A 32 -3.65 11.52 13.96
N VAL A 33 -3.71 12.05 12.74
CA VAL A 33 -2.62 12.81 12.14
C VAL A 33 -2.72 14.26 12.63
N VAL A 34 -1.74 14.70 13.39
CA VAL A 34 -1.56 16.10 13.79
C VAL A 34 -0.31 16.60 13.08
N SER A 35 -0.45 17.61 12.22
CA SER A 35 0.67 18.22 11.52
C SER A 35 1.39 19.19 12.46
N LEU A 36 2.69 18.99 12.66
CA LEU A 36 3.57 19.97 13.28
C LEU A 36 4.01 21.02 12.25
N PRO A 37 4.37 22.23 12.70
CA PRO A 37 5.01 23.21 11.83
C PRO A 37 6.29 22.61 11.23
N HIS A 38 6.44 22.67 9.91
CA HIS A 38 7.58 22.13 9.13
C HIS A 38 7.66 20.60 8.98
N ASP A 39 6.63 19.84 9.37
CA ASP A 39 6.63 18.37 9.18
C ASP A 39 6.93 17.96 7.73
N ASN A 40 6.36 18.68 6.76
CA ASN A 40 6.61 18.39 5.34
C ASN A 40 8.07 18.60 4.95
N ASP A 41 8.74 19.61 5.51
CA ASP A 41 10.13 19.92 5.18
C ASP A 41 11.07 18.86 5.77
N VAL A 42 10.79 18.43 7.01
CA VAL A 42 11.53 17.36 7.68
C VAL A 42 11.35 16.04 6.93
N MET A 43 10.10 15.66 6.61
CA MET A 43 9.81 14.45 5.84
C MET A 43 10.44 14.50 4.45
N ALA A 44 10.41 15.65 3.77
CA ALA A 44 11.00 15.81 2.46
C ALA A 44 12.52 15.64 2.50
N GLN A 45 13.18 16.18 3.54
CA GLN A 45 14.61 16.00 3.73
C GLN A 45 14.96 14.53 3.93
N GLU A 46 14.23 13.82 4.80
CA GLU A 46 14.45 12.39 5.02
C GLU A 46 14.20 11.56 3.76
N MET A 47 13.16 11.88 2.97
CA MET A 47 12.94 11.23 1.67
C MET A 47 14.07 11.52 0.68
N ALA A 48 14.58 12.75 0.63
CA ALA A 48 15.70 13.10 -0.25
C ALA A 48 16.96 12.29 0.09
N GLU A 49 17.24 12.06 1.38
CA GLU A 49 18.36 11.24 1.83
C GLU A 49 18.19 9.75 1.48
N LEU A 50 16.95 9.23 1.53
CA LEU A 50 16.63 7.85 1.19
C LEU A 50 16.67 7.57 -0.31
N PHE A 51 16.34 8.56 -1.13
CA PHE A 51 16.24 8.45 -2.60
C PHE A 51 17.37 9.19 -3.34
N ASP A 52 18.50 9.41 -2.67
CA ASP A 52 19.73 9.94 -3.27
C ASP A 52 20.09 9.12 -4.53
N GLU A 53 19.99 9.74 -5.71
CA GLU A 53 20.04 9.08 -7.02
C GLU A 53 21.30 8.21 -7.18
N ASP A 54 22.41 8.65 -6.59
CA ASP A 54 23.70 7.95 -6.64
C ASP A 54 23.71 6.65 -5.81
N ARG A 55 22.79 6.50 -4.86
CA ARG A 55 22.70 5.38 -3.92
C ARG A 55 21.55 4.41 -4.21
N VAL A 56 20.57 4.84 -5.01
CA VAL A 56 19.42 3.99 -5.37
C VAL A 56 19.86 2.89 -6.33
N THR A 57 19.95 1.65 -5.85
CA THR A 57 20.12 0.50 -6.73
C THR A 57 18.75 -0.03 -7.16
N HIS A 58 18.37 0.18 -8.42
CA HIS A 58 17.15 -0.43 -8.96
C HIS A 58 17.27 -1.95 -8.94
N LYS A 59 16.52 -2.58 -8.02
CA LYS A 59 16.23 -4.01 -8.10
C LYS A 59 14.94 -4.14 -8.88
N HIS A 60 15.07 -4.46 -10.16
CA HIS A 60 13.92 -4.84 -10.98
C HIS A 60 13.41 -6.19 -10.48
N GLY A 61 12.41 -6.15 -9.59
CA GLY A 61 11.54 -7.30 -9.35
C GLY A 61 10.73 -7.56 -10.61
N GLY A 62 10.57 -8.82 -10.99
CA GLY A 62 9.92 -9.20 -12.25
C GLY A 62 8.60 -8.47 -12.43
N SER A 63 8.49 -7.68 -13.49
CA SER A 63 7.21 -7.17 -13.96
C SER A 63 6.45 -8.36 -14.49
N GLU A 64 5.64 -8.99 -13.64
CA GLU A 64 4.66 -9.96 -14.13
C GLU A 64 3.78 -9.24 -15.17
N PRO A 65 3.65 -9.81 -16.37
CA PRO A 65 2.86 -9.19 -17.42
C PRO A 65 1.40 -9.13 -16.97
N GLU A 66 0.78 -7.97 -17.10
CA GLU A 66 -0.66 -7.81 -16.99
C GLU A 66 -1.29 -8.78 -18.02
N LYS A 67 -2.04 -9.77 -17.55
CA LYS A 67 -2.61 -10.81 -18.41
C LYS A 67 -3.47 -10.14 -19.50
N ASP A 68 -3.19 -10.49 -20.75
CA ASP A 68 -4.01 -10.20 -21.95
C ASP A 68 -5.42 -10.81 -21.81
#